data_AF-A0A4Y8SVH1-F1
#
_entry.id   AF-A0A4Y8SVH1-F1
#
_cell.length_a   1.000
_cell.length_b   1.000
_cell.length_c   1.000
_cell.angle_alpha   90.00
_cell.angle_beta   90.00
_cell.angle_gamma   90.00
#
_symmetry.space_group_name_H-M   'P 1'
#
loop_
_entity.id
_entity.type
_entity.pdbx_description
1 polymer ?
#
loop_
_entity_poly.entity_id
_entity_poly.type
_entity_poly.pdbx_seq_one_letter_code
_entity_poly.pdbx_strand_id
1 'polypeptide(L)'
;MATLPGRIPLLVITLLAMAVVTGCSSKHSNNRYAAQGAKCYAKALPSSGEGGLAFGPTLAMASKKSLDSCVRYASRSGGTPRTCQVVLAKCKG
;
A
#
# COMPACT_ATOMS: atom_id res chain seq x y z
N MET A 1 21.25 35.27 -47.86
CA MET A 1 21.62 34.00 -47.17
C MET A 1 21.35 34.18 -45.69
N ALA A 2 20.20 33.70 -45.23
CA ALA A 2 19.70 33.91 -43.88
C ALA A 2 20.40 32.99 -42.87
N THR A 3 20.81 33.59 -41.77
CA THR A 3 21.39 32.94 -40.59
C THR A 3 20.35 32.04 -39.91
N LEU A 4 20.71 30.78 -39.59
CA LEU A 4 19.86 29.83 -38.86
C LEU A 4 19.75 30.25 -37.37
N PRO A 5 18.56 30.60 -36.83
CA PRO A 5 18.34 30.79 -35.42
C PRO A 5 17.59 29.56 -34.87
N GLY A 6 18.18 28.37 -35.00
CA GLY A 6 17.49 27.10 -34.77
C GLY A 6 18.04 26.22 -33.64
N ARG A 7 19.01 26.71 -32.85
CA ARG A 7 19.73 25.88 -31.85
C ARG A 7 19.71 26.42 -30.42
N ILE A 8 18.99 27.51 -30.16
CA ILE A 8 18.96 28.16 -28.85
C ILE A 8 17.74 27.74 -27.98
N PRO A 9 16.58 27.25 -28.48
CA PRO A 9 15.45 27.03 -27.57
C PRO A 9 15.55 25.71 -26.79
N LEU A 10 16.44 24.79 -27.20
CA LEU A 10 16.48 23.45 -26.61
C LEU A 10 17.28 23.38 -25.30
N LEU A 11 18.25 24.29 -25.11
CA LEU A 11 19.08 24.35 -23.89
C LEU A 11 18.39 25.06 -22.72
N VAL A 12 17.40 25.92 -23.00
CA VAL A 12 16.66 26.65 -21.95
C VAL A 12 15.62 25.74 -21.30
N ILE A 13 15.00 24.83 -22.07
CA ILE A 13 13.95 23.93 -21.57
C ILE A 13 14.51 22.86 -20.62
N THR A 14 15.73 22.38 -20.85
CA THR A 14 16.36 21.36 -19.98
C THR A 14 16.85 21.89 -18.64
N LEU A 15 17.15 23.19 -18.52
CA LEU A 15 17.61 23.79 -17.26
C LEU A 15 16.49 24.07 -16.27
N LEU A 16 15.25 24.27 -16.72
CA LEU A 16 14.11 24.58 -15.82
C LEU A 16 13.48 23.34 -15.18
N ALA A 17 13.79 22.13 -15.64
CA ALA A 17 13.23 20.89 -15.09
C ALA A 17 13.93 20.41 -13.80
N MET A 18 15.05 21.02 -13.41
CA MET A 18 15.89 20.59 -12.27
C MET A 18 15.65 21.43 -10.99
N ALA A 19 14.46 22.02 -10.83
CA ALA A 19 14.12 22.80 -9.64
C ALA A 19 12.91 22.26 -8.84
N VAL A 20 12.43 21.04 -9.14
CA VAL A 20 11.32 20.40 -8.38
C VAL A 20 11.74 19.02 -7.89
N VAL A 21 12.82 18.96 -7.10
CA VAL A 21 13.16 17.77 -6.31
C VAL A 21 13.67 18.21 -4.95
N THR A 22 12.76 18.53 -4.03
CA THR A 22 12.90 18.30 -2.57
C THR A 22 11.57 18.56 -1.86
N GLY A 23 10.49 17.93 -2.33
CA GLY A 23 9.30 17.70 -1.51
C GLY A 23 9.52 16.51 -0.58
N CYS A 24 10.57 16.55 0.25
CA CYS A 24 10.68 15.62 1.38
C CYS A 24 9.56 15.97 2.36
N SER A 25 8.38 15.38 2.13
CA SER A 25 7.33 15.35 3.13
C SER A 25 7.90 14.57 4.30
N SER A 26 8.50 15.28 5.23
CA SER A 26 8.81 14.82 6.59
C SER A 26 7.50 14.61 7.35
N LYS A 27 6.54 13.87 6.78
CA LYS A 27 5.69 13.04 7.60
C LYS A 27 6.64 11.98 8.11
N HIS A 28 7.19 12.24 9.30
CA HIS A 28 7.66 11.19 10.19
C HIS A 28 6.58 10.12 10.11
N SER A 29 6.86 9.06 9.34
CA SER A 29 5.96 7.93 9.26
C SER A 29 5.94 7.48 10.71
N ASN A 30 4.83 7.76 11.36
CA ASN A 30 4.62 7.34 12.71
C ASN A 30 4.42 5.83 12.61
N ASN A 31 5.53 5.14 12.36
CA ASN A 31 5.65 3.70 12.20
C ASN A 31 5.54 3.04 13.58
N ARG A 32 4.91 3.71 14.56
CA ARG A 32 4.36 3.10 15.78
C ARG A 32 3.35 1.98 15.44
N TYR A 33 2.95 1.82 14.18
CA TYR A 33 2.20 0.68 13.66
C TYR A 33 3.01 -0.38 12.92
N ALA A 34 4.33 -0.24 12.74
CA ALA A 34 5.17 -1.44 12.61
C ALA A 34 5.16 -2.07 13.99
N ALA A 35 4.13 -2.91 14.18
CA ALA A 35 3.88 -3.65 15.39
C ALA A 35 5.22 -4.11 15.96
N GLN A 36 5.50 -3.74 17.21
CA GLN A 36 6.42 -4.52 18.03
C GLN A 36 6.08 -5.98 17.76
N GLY A 37 6.98 -6.69 17.06
CA GLY A 37 6.65 -7.79 16.14
C GLY A 37 5.37 -8.53 16.51
N ALA A 38 4.26 -8.19 15.84
CA ALA A 38 2.97 -8.77 16.16
C ALA A 38 3.09 -10.30 16.13
N LYS A 39 2.86 -10.94 17.28
CA LYS A 39 3.08 -12.38 17.44
C LYS A 39 2.11 -13.18 16.60
N CYS A 40 0.93 -12.66 16.30
CA CYS A 40 -0.11 -13.37 15.57
C CYS A 40 -0.41 -12.72 14.22
N TYR A 41 -0.75 -13.55 13.24
CA TYR A 41 -1.19 -13.15 11.93
C TYR A 41 -2.39 -13.98 11.50
N ALA A 42 -3.24 -13.39 10.66
CA ALA A 42 -4.39 -14.07 10.08
C ALA A 42 -4.62 -13.62 8.65
N LYS A 43 -5.14 -14.54 7.84
CA LYS A 43 -5.55 -14.35 6.45
C LYS A 43 -7.03 -14.70 6.30
N ALA A 44 -7.76 -13.80 5.68
CA ALA A 44 -9.15 -13.96 5.33
C ALA A 44 -9.30 -13.81 3.82
N LEU A 45 -10.10 -14.67 3.21
CA LEU A 45 -10.33 -14.68 1.76
C LEU A 45 -11.83 -14.64 1.47
N PRO A 46 -12.25 -13.93 0.41
CA PRO A 46 -13.55 -14.12 -0.21
C PRO A 46 -13.60 -15.43 -1.00
N SER A 47 -14.78 -15.82 -1.49
CA SER A 47 -14.99 -16.98 -2.37
C SER A 47 -14.17 -16.94 -3.68
N SER A 48 -13.87 -15.74 -4.17
CA SER A 48 -13.07 -15.47 -5.37
C SER A 48 -12.30 -14.16 -5.18
N GLY A 49 -11.08 -14.05 -5.71
CA GLY A 49 -10.27 -12.84 -5.62
C GLY A 49 -9.35 -12.79 -4.39
N GLU A 50 -8.80 -11.61 -4.14
CA GLU A 50 -7.86 -11.37 -3.03
C GLU A 50 -8.60 -10.99 -1.74
N GLY A 51 -8.02 -11.36 -0.60
CA GLY A 51 -8.52 -11.00 0.71
C GLY A 51 -7.48 -10.28 1.57
N GLY A 52 -7.71 -10.24 2.87
CA GLY A 52 -6.89 -9.48 3.82
C GLY A 52 -5.84 -10.33 4.52
N LEU A 53 -4.62 -9.80 4.69
CA LEU A 53 -3.62 -10.30 5.64
C LEU A 53 -3.43 -9.25 6.72
N ALA A 54 -3.54 -9.64 8.00
CA ALA A 54 -3.33 -8.73 9.10
C ALA A 54 -2.55 -9.37 10.25
N PHE A 55 -1.85 -8.52 10.99
CA PHE A 55 -1.06 -8.89 12.16
C PHE A 55 -1.63 -8.26 13.43
N GLY A 56 -1.48 -8.95 14.56
CA GLY A 56 -1.93 -8.50 15.87
C GLY A 56 -1.20 -9.16 17.04
N PRO A 57 -1.33 -8.60 18.26
CA PRO A 57 -0.80 -9.19 19.49
C PRO A 57 -1.50 -10.51 19.86
N THR A 58 -2.76 -10.68 19.46
CA THR A 58 -3.56 -11.89 19.70
C THR A 58 -4.16 -12.42 18.40
N LEU A 59 -4.47 -13.72 18.39
CA LEU A 59 -5.08 -14.38 17.23
C LEU A 59 -6.45 -13.77 16.88
N ALA A 60 -7.27 -13.45 17.89
CA ALA A 60 -8.57 -12.79 17.69
C ALA A 60 -8.43 -11.40 17.03
N MET A 61 -7.45 -10.60 17.45
CA MET A 61 -7.23 -9.27 16.87
C MET A 61 -6.71 -9.35 15.43
N ALA A 62 -5.81 -10.29 15.14
CA ALA A 62 -5.33 -10.54 13.79
C ALA A 62 -6.47 -11.00 12.87
N SER A 63 -7.29 -11.96 13.32
CA SER A 63 -8.45 -12.47 12.57
C SER A 63 -9.48 -11.39 12.28
N LYS A 64 -9.83 -10.57 13.29
CA LYS A 64 -10.76 -9.45 13.09
C LYS A 64 -10.24 -8.45 12.07
N LYS A 65 -8.99 -7.99 12.21
CA LYS A 65 -8.38 -7.05 11.25
C LYS A 65 -8.35 -7.63 9.84
N SER A 66 -8.00 -8.91 9.71
CA SER A 66 -7.92 -9.59 8.43
C SER A 66 -9.29 -9.70 7.76
N LEU A 67 -10.34 -10.05 8.51
CA LEU A 67 -11.72 -10.04 8.03
C LEU A 67 -12.20 -8.65 7.64
N ASP A 68 -11.97 -7.63 8.47
CA ASP A 68 -12.37 -6.26 8.18
C ASP A 68 -11.71 -5.76 6.88
N SER A 69 -10.42 -6.08 6.68
CA SER A 69 -9.71 -5.80 5.43
C SER A 69 -10.29 -6.57 4.25
N CYS A 70 -10.61 -7.86 4.41
CA CYS A 70 -11.27 -8.64 3.36
C CYS A 70 -12.60 -8.01 2.96
N VAL A 71 -13.50 -7.74 3.90
CA VAL A 71 -14.83 -7.17 3.64
C VAL A 71 -14.72 -5.82 2.93
N ARG A 72 -13.75 -4.99 3.33
CA ARG A 72 -13.54 -3.68 2.71
C ARG A 72 -13.02 -3.73 1.28
N TYR A 73 -12.18 -4.72 0.95
CA TYR A 73 -11.45 -4.71 -0.32
C TYR A 73 -11.80 -5.85 -1.28
N ALA A 74 -12.58 -6.84 -0.85
CA ALA A 74 -12.94 -8.00 -1.68
C ALA A 74 -13.53 -7.60 -3.04
N SER A 75 -14.42 -6.60 -3.09
CA SER A 75 -15.03 -6.14 -4.35
C SER A 75 -14.02 -5.58 -5.34
N ARG A 76 -12.89 -5.03 -4.89
CA ARG A 76 -11.84 -4.48 -5.78
C ARG A 76 -11.06 -5.56 -6.50
N SER A 77 -11.07 -6.78 -5.96
CA SER A 77 -10.36 -7.94 -6.47
C SER A 77 -11.29 -8.97 -7.13
N GLY A 78 -12.54 -8.61 -7.44
CA GLY A 78 -13.54 -9.52 -8.02
C GLY A 78 -14.16 -10.50 -7.01
N GLY A 79 -14.02 -10.24 -5.72
CA GLY A 79 -14.63 -11.01 -4.64
C GLY A 79 -15.92 -10.38 -4.12
N THR A 80 -16.63 -11.12 -3.25
CA THR A 80 -17.85 -10.61 -2.60
C THR A 80 -17.60 -10.39 -1.11
N PRO A 81 -17.84 -9.18 -0.55
CA PRO A 81 -17.60 -8.88 0.86
C PRO A 81 -18.27 -9.85 1.85
N ARG A 82 -19.48 -10.33 1.53
CA ARG A 82 -20.23 -11.26 2.38
C ARG A 82 -19.66 -12.68 2.43
N THR A 83 -18.73 -13.04 1.54
CA THR A 83 -18.12 -14.38 1.50
C THR A 83 -16.73 -14.40 2.16
N CYS A 84 -16.33 -13.31 2.81
CA CYS A 84 -15.07 -13.22 3.54
C CYS A 84 -15.05 -14.13 4.77
N GLN A 85 -14.05 -15.01 4.83
CA GLN A 85 -13.83 -15.91 5.96
C GLN A 85 -12.34 -16.04 6.28
N VAL A 86 -12.01 -16.26 7.55
CA VAL A 86 -10.63 -16.52 7.98
C VAL A 86 -10.24 -17.93 7.54
N VAL A 87 -9.24 -18.04 6.66
CA VAL A 87 -8.74 -19.33 6.15
C VAL A 87 -7.47 -19.77 6.86
N LEU A 88 -6.77 -18.84 7.50
CA LEU A 88 -5.55 -19.12 8.24
C LEU A 88 -5.40 -18.12 9.39
N ALA A 89 -5.05 -18.60 10.57
CA ALA A 89 -4.68 -17.77 11.71
C ALA A 89 -3.63 -18.50 12.55
N LYS A 90 -2.52 -17.83 12.86
CA LYS A 90 -1.40 -18.45 13.60
C LYS A 90 -0.65 -17.42 14.41
N CYS A 91 -0.07 -17.85 15.52
CA CYS A 91 0.91 -17.08 16.28
C CYS A 91 2.30 -17.70 16.17
N LYS A 92 3.34 -16.86 16.16
CA LYS A 92 4.71 -17.23 16.45
C LYS A 92 4.79 -17.58 17.93
N GLY A 93 4.98 -18.87 18.21
CA GLY A 93 5.38 -19.39 19.52
C GLY A 93 6.86 -19.14 19.75
#